data_AF-A0A1B6G596-F1
#
_entry.id   AF-A0A1B6G596-F1
#
_cell.length_a   1.000
_cell.length_b   1.000
_cell.length_c   1.000
_cell.angle_alpha   90.00
_cell.angle_beta   90.00
_cell.angle_gamma   90.00
#
_symmetry.space_group_name_H-M   'P 1'
#
loop_
_entity.id
_entity.type
_entity.pdbx_description
1 polymer ?
#
loop_
_entity_poly.entity_id
_entity_poly.type
_entity_poly.pdbx_seq_one_letter_code
_entity_poly.pdbx_strand_id
1 'polypeptide(L)'
;ENNDPETQLNKHLADHGVTCPNCANRYSLSKGGCMHLTCPQCQHEFCVGCAKPFSMGAKCTVSDYCAKLGLHAHHPRNCLFYLRDKEPQLLEKLLEDNNIEYEKEAAKENFRCSVQLQRETPEGLLDSTCGLAVEKAGLCRTHFIEYLVKVIGRHKLDPVAILDLTEVQQELRRRGKPLPIREGGQTDADYTALCAQVVQEQIPLD
;
A
#
# COMPACT_ATOMS: atom_id res chain seq x y z
N GLU A 1 -6.01 38.15 -3.84
CA GLU A 1 -6.74 37.31 -4.82
C GLU A 1 -6.24 35.88 -4.65
N ASN A 2 -6.99 34.99 -3.98
CA ASN A 2 -6.54 33.61 -3.67
C ASN A 2 -7.71 32.61 -3.68
N ASN A 3 -8.74 32.87 -4.49
CA ASN A 3 -10.00 32.11 -4.50
C ASN A 3 -10.34 31.55 -5.89
N ASP A 4 -9.31 31.20 -6.67
CA ASP A 4 -9.49 30.54 -7.97
C ASP A 4 -9.86 29.05 -7.75
N PRO A 5 -11.03 28.59 -8.24
CA PRO A 5 -11.50 27.21 -8.05
C PRO A 5 -10.54 26.16 -8.63
N GLU A 6 -9.85 26.50 -9.72
CA GLU A 6 -8.92 25.58 -10.39
C GLU A 6 -7.65 25.38 -9.56
N THR A 7 -7.12 26.47 -8.99
CA THR A 7 -6.01 26.45 -8.03
C THR A 7 -6.35 25.66 -6.75
N GLN A 8 -7.57 25.79 -6.24
CA GLN A 8 -8.04 25.05 -5.06
C GLN A 8 -8.19 23.55 -5.33
N LEU A 9 -8.79 23.19 -6.47
CA LEU A 9 -8.92 21.80 -6.90
C LEU A 9 -7.55 21.15 -7.13
N ASN A 10 -6.60 21.86 -7.74
CA ASN A 10 -5.24 21.35 -7.97
C ASN A 10 -4.49 21.06 -6.66
N LYS A 11 -4.64 21.92 -5.64
CA LYS A 11 -4.08 21.66 -4.30
C LYS A 11 -4.74 20.45 -3.65
N HIS A 12 -6.08 20.39 -3.67
CA HIS A 12 -6.81 19.26 -3.11
C HIS A 12 -6.46 17.92 -3.79
N LEU A 13 -6.26 17.91 -5.11
CA LEU A 13 -5.81 16.75 -5.87
C LEU A 13 -4.31 16.43 -5.69
N ALA A 14 -3.49 17.39 -5.26
CA ALA A 14 -2.10 17.12 -4.90
C ALA A 14 -2.05 16.33 -3.58
N ASP A 15 -2.91 16.69 -2.63
CA ASP A 15 -2.93 16.11 -1.28
C ASP A 15 -3.74 14.80 -1.23
N HIS A 16 -4.84 14.71 -1.99
CA HIS A 16 -5.85 13.64 -1.89
C HIS A 16 -6.24 13.00 -3.24
N GLY A 17 -5.52 13.33 -4.33
CA GLY A 17 -5.83 12.81 -5.66
C GLY A 17 -5.34 11.38 -5.89
N VAL A 18 -6.14 10.60 -6.62
CA VAL A 18 -5.76 9.33 -7.23
C VAL A 18 -5.70 9.54 -8.75
N THR A 19 -4.69 8.95 -9.38
CA THR A 19 -4.55 8.96 -10.85
C THR A 19 -4.92 7.58 -11.38
N CYS A 20 -5.88 7.50 -12.30
CA CYS A 20 -6.20 6.22 -12.94
C CYS A 20 -5.02 5.76 -13.82
N PRO A 21 -4.51 4.52 -13.66
CA PRO A 21 -3.40 4.03 -14.47
C PRO A 21 -3.78 3.77 -15.93
N ASN A 22 -5.08 3.68 -16.25
CA ASN A 22 -5.57 3.40 -17.60
C ASN A 22 -5.83 4.68 -18.42
N CYS A 23 -6.55 5.66 -17.86
CA CYS A 23 -6.95 6.87 -18.60
C CYS A 23 -6.23 8.15 -18.12
N ALA A 24 -5.33 8.05 -17.15
CA ALA A 24 -4.62 9.18 -16.51
C ALA A 24 -5.52 10.23 -15.84
N ASN A 25 -6.84 10.05 -15.82
CA ASN A 25 -7.73 10.98 -15.15
C ASN A 25 -7.42 11.04 -13.65
N ARG A 26 -7.33 12.26 -13.12
CA ARG A 26 -7.13 12.54 -11.71
C ARG A 26 -8.44 12.92 -11.07
N TYR A 27 -8.74 12.32 -9.93
CA TYR A 27 -9.92 12.62 -9.15
C TYR A 27 -9.60 12.47 -7.68
N SER A 28 -10.34 13.18 -6.83
CA SER A 28 -10.19 13.00 -5.39
C SER A 28 -10.89 11.71 -5.00
N LEU A 29 -10.21 10.93 -4.17
CA LEU A 29 -10.85 9.84 -3.46
C LEU A 29 -10.66 10.12 -1.98
N SER A 30 -11.75 10.35 -1.27
CA SER A 30 -11.68 10.39 0.17
C SER A 30 -11.32 8.98 0.65
N LYS A 31 -10.37 8.88 1.57
CA LYS A 31 -9.79 7.59 1.93
C LYS A 31 -10.86 6.70 2.59
N GLY A 32 -10.91 5.44 2.18
CA GLY A 32 -11.70 4.39 2.80
C GLY A 32 -10.83 3.15 2.94
N GLY A 33 -11.20 2.20 3.80
CA GLY A 33 -10.41 0.98 4.05
C GLY A 33 -10.31 0.02 2.86
N CYS A 34 -10.95 0.32 1.73
CA CYS A 34 -10.92 -0.51 0.53
C CYS A 34 -9.74 -0.12 -0.38
N MET A 35 -8.96 -1.13 -0.79
CA MET A 35 -7.85 -0.95 -1.74
C MET A 35 -8.27 -1.01 -3.20
N HIS A 36 -9.47 -1.52 -3.48
CA HIS A 36 -10.04 -1.66 -4.81
C HIS A 36 -10.79 -0.39 -5.19
N LEU A 37 -10.37 0.25 -6.28
CA LEU A 37 -11.02 1.43 -6.85
C LEU A 37 -11.48 1.18 -8.28
N THR A 38 -12.66 1.67 -8.61
CA THR A 38 -13.18 1.75 -9.97
C THR A 38 -13.06 3.18 -10.48
N CYS A 39 -12.40 3.38 -11.61
CA CYS A 39 -12.27 4.71 -12.22
C CYS A 39 -13.64 5.21 -12.70
N PRO A 40 -14.11 6.40 -12.27
CA PRO A 40 -15.42 6.90 -12.67
C PRO A 40 -15.50 7.22 -14.18
N GLN A 41 -14.36 7.51 -14.83
CA GLN A 41 -14.32 7.89 -16.24
C GLN A 41 -14.24 6.70 -17.20
N CYS A 42 -13.44 5.68 -16.88
CA CYS A 42 -13.18 4.55 -17.80
C CYS A 42 -13.55 3.19 -17.23
N GLN A 43 -14.13 3.14 -16.02
CA GLN A 43 -14.53 1.90 -15.32
C GLN A 43 -13.38 0.91 -15.05
N HIS A 44 -12.12 1.34 -15.22
CA HIS A 44 -10.97 0.51 -14.90
C HIS A 44 -10.87 0.28 -13.38
N GLU A 45 -10.77 -0.98 -12.98
CA GLU A 45 -10.66 -1.43 -11.60
C GLU A 45 -9.18 -1.68 -11.24
N PHE A 46 -8.68 -1.01 -10.20
CA PHE A 46 -7.25 -1.06 -9.84
C PHE A 46 -7.01 -0.87 -8.33
N CYS A 47 -5.83 -1.26 -7.88
CA CYS A 47 -5.40 -1.05 -6.50
C CYS A 47 -4.91 0.38 -6.27
N VAL A 48 -5.44 1.07 -5.25
CA VAL A 48 -4.97 2.43 -4.89
C VAL A 48 -3.51 2.47 -4.43
N GLY A 49 -3.01 1.37 -3.86
CA GLY A 49 -1.65 1.30 -3.32
C GLY A 49 -0.56 1.02 -4.37
N CYS A 50 -0.85 0.24 -5.42
CA CYS A 50 0.16 -0.15 -6.42
C CYS A 50 -0.27 0.01 -7.87
N ALA A 51 -1.48 0.54 -8.13
CA ALA A 51 -2.06 0.72 -9.46
C ALA A 51 -2.21 -0.56 -10.32
N LYS A 52 -1.99 -1.75 -9.73
CA LYS A 52 -2.20 -3.03 -10.43
C LYS A 52 -3.70 -3.25 -10.67
N PRO A 53 -4.07 -3.79 -11.84
CA PRO A 53 -5.46 -3.99 -12.20
C PRO A 53 -6.08 -5.10 -11.35
N PHE A 54 -7.36 -4.93 -11.02
CA PHE A 54 -8.19 -6.02 -10.57
C PHE A 54 -8.73 -6.80 -11.77
N SER A 55 -8.84 -8.12 -11.61
CA SER A 55 -9.40 -9.01 -12.62
C SER A 55 -10.17 -10.14 -11.96
N MET A 56 -11.17 -10.65 -12.68
CA MET A 56 -11.85 -11.87 -12.27
C MET A 56 -10.89 -13.05 -12.38
N GLY A 57 -10.87 -13.93 -11.37
CA GLY A 57 -10.06 -15.15 -11.36
C GLY A 57 -10.05 -15.92 -12.67
N ALA A 58 -11.24 -16.20 -13.21
CA ALA A 58 -11.41 -16.92 -14.47
C ALA A 58 -10.78 -16.25 -15.71
N LYS A 59 -10.45 -14.95 -15.64
CA LYS A 59 -9.82 -14.17 -16.72
C LYS A 59 -8.35 -13.84 -16.42
N CYS A 60 -7.83 -14.23 -15.26
CA CYS A 60 -6.47 -13.92 -14.86
C CYS A 60 -5.48 -14.92 -15.48
N THR A 61 -4.47 -14.41 -16.17
CA THR A 61 -3.48 -15.21 -16.91
C THR A 61 -2.16 -15.40 -16.16
N VAL A 62 -2.09 -14.97 -14.89
CA VAL A 62 -0.84 -15.01 -14.11
C VAL A 62 -0.55 -16.42 -13.60
N SER A 63 -1.57 -17.17 -13.19
CA SER A 63 -1.44 -18.55 -12.70
C SER A 63 -2.77 -19.29 -12.78
N ASP A 64 -2.73 -20.59 -13.03
CA ASP A 64 -3.92 -21.47 -13.01
C ASP A 64 -4.64 -21.45 -11.66
N TYR A 65 -3.93 -21.13 -10.56
CA TYR A 65 -4.54 -20.97 -9.25
C TYR A 65 -5.54 -19.80 -9.22
N CYS A 66 -5.31 -18.74 -10.00
CA CYS A 66 -6.15 -17.56 -10.02
C CYS A 66 -7.57 -17.86 -10.48
N ALA A 67 -7.79 -18.90 -11.30
CA ALA A 67 -9.12 -19.33 -11.73
C ALA A 67 -10.05 -19.70 -10.57
N LYS A 68 -9.50 -20.04 -9.39
CA LYS A 68 -10.25 -20.37 -8.17
C LYS A 68 -10.56 -19.14 -7.30
N LEU A 69 -10.00 -17.99 -7.64
CA LEU A 69 -10.19 -16.74 -6.90
C LEU A 69 -11.37 -15.95 -7.46
N GLY A 70 -11.93 -15.06 -6.66
CA GLY A 70 -12.89 -14.07 -7.11
C GLY A 70 -12.21 -12.89 -7.83
N LEU A 71 -12.76 -11.69 -7.63
CA LEU A 71 -12.10 -10.45 -8.02
C LEU A 71 -10.83 -10.28 -7.19
N HIS A 72 -9.68 -10.18 -7.85
CA HIS A 72 -8.38 -10.04 -7.18
C HIS A 72 -7.38 -9.24 -8.02
N ALA A 73 -6.29 -8.80 -7.38
CA ALA A 73 -5.15 -8.16 -8.02
C ALA A 73 -3.84 -8.82 -7.58
N HIS A 74 -2.81 -8.70 -8.42
CA HIS A 74 -1.47 -9.17 -8.12
C HIS A 74 -0.62 -8.00 -7.62
N HIS A 75 -0.48 -7.90 -6.30
CA HIS A 75 0.24 -6.81 -5.67
C HIS A 75 1.74 -7.09 -5.60
N PRO A 76 2.62 -6.09 -5.81
CA PRO A 76 4.02 -6.20 -5.42
C PRO A 76 4.14 -6.21 -3.89
N ARG A 77 5.23 -6.79 -3.36
CA ARG A 77 5.45 -6.91 -1.90
C ARG A 77 5.54 -5.58 -1.15
N ASN A 78 5.84 -4.47 -1.83
CA ASN A 78 5.83 -3.12 -1.26
C ASN A 78 4.45 -2.43 -1.30
N CYS A 79 3.40 -3.13 -1.73
CA CYS A 79 2.05 -2.58 -1.77
C CYS A 79 1.46 -2.46 -0.36
N LEU A 80 0.63 -1.43 -0.16
CA LEU A 80 -0.20 -1.25 1.05
C LEU A 80 -1.05 -2.48 1.39
N PHE A 81 -1.45 -3.27 0.39
CA PHE A 81 -2.16 -4.53 0.63
C PHE A 81 -1.40 -5.48 1.57
N TYR A 82 -0.06 -5.52 1.49
CA TYR A 82 0.78 -6.35 2.36
C TYR A 82 1.35 -5.60 3.56
N LEU A 83 1.66 -4.31 3.40
CA LEU A 83 2.35 -3.55 4.44
C LEU A 83 1.42 -2.88 5.45
N ARG A 84 0.09 -2.85 5.22
CA ARG A 84 -0.88 -2.19 6.11
C ARG A 84 -0.94 -2.77 7.52
N ASP A 85 -0.56 -4.04 7.68
CA ASP A 85 -0.63 -4.77 8.95
C ASP A 85 0.73 -4.79 9.68
N LYS A 86 1.75 -4.12 9.13
CA LYS A 86 3.07 -3.99 9.76
C LYS A 86 3.04 -2.99 10.91
N GLU A 87 3.88 -3.25 11.91
CA GLU A 87 4.19 -2.25 12.93
C GLU A 87 4.86 -1.02 12.29
N PRO A 88 4.42 0.22 12.58
CA PRO A 88 4.99 1.44 12.02
C PRO A 88 6.50 1.52 12.17
N GLN A 89 7.03 1.06 13.30
CA GLN A 89 8.46 1.08 13.60
C GLN A 89 9.28 0.25 12.59
N LEU A 90 8.72 -0.83 12.05
CA LEU A 90 9.40 -1.62 11.01
C LEU A 90 9.45 -0.88 9.68
N LEU A 91 8.37 -0.18 9.32
CA LEU A 91 8.31 0.64 8.10
C LEU A 91 9.22 1.88 8.22
N GLU A 92 9.24 2.51 9.39
CA GLU A 92 10.16 3.59 9.73
C GLU A 92 11.61 3.13 9.60
N LYS A 93 11.95 1.99 10.21
CA LYS A 93 13.29 1.39 10.09
C LYS A 93 13.68 1.15 8.64
N LEU A 94 12.78 0.63 7.81
CA LEU A 94 13.06 0.44 6.38
C LEU A 94 13.39 1.76 5.67
N LEU A 95 12.70 2.85 6.00
CA LEU A 95 13.01 4.18 5.45
C LEU A 95 14.36 4.70 5.97
N GLU A 96 14.61 4.56 7.27
CA GLU A 96 15.85 5.00 7.93
C GLU A 96 17.09 4.26 7.40
N ASP A 97 17.03 2.92 7.31
CA ASP A 97 18.10 2.07 6.78
C ASP A 97 18.46 2.41 5.32
N ASN A 98 17.50 3.00 4.59
CA ASN A 98 17.67 3.46 3.20
C ASN A 98 17.88 4.99 3.07
N ASN A 99 18.06 5.72 4.18
CA ASN A 99 18.24 7.17 4.23
C ASN A 99 17.12 7.97 3.53
N ILE A 100 15.87 7.51 3.64
CA ILE A 100 14.71 8.21 3.11
C ILE A 100 14.08 9.09 4.19
N GLU A 101 13.97 10.39 3.88
CA GLU A 101 13.31 11.36 4.76
C GLU A 101 11.78 11.16 4.77
N TYR A 102 11.20 11.28 5.97
CA TYR A 102 9.75 11.23 6.18
C TYR A 102 9.38 12.05 7.42
N GLU A 103 8.11 12.46 7.51
CA GLU A 103 7.59 13.28 8.59
C GLU A 103 7.33 12.43 9.85
N LYS A 104 7.91 12.84 10.97
CA LYS A 104 7.82 12.14 12.26
C LYS A 104 7.07 12.94 13.32
N GLU A 105 7.12 14.27 13.22
CA GLU A 105 6.63 15.19 14.26
C GLU A 105 5.10 15.22 14.32
N ALA A 106 4.53 15.01 15.51
CA ALA A 106 3.10 15.20 15.71
C ALA A 106 2.75 16.69 15.68
N ALA A 107 1.78 17.10 14.85
CA ALA A 107 1.28 18.46 14.85
C ALA A 107 0.79 18.84 16.26
N LYS A 108 1.39 19.87 16.86
CA LYS A 108 1.25 20.22 18.29
C LYS A 108 -0.14 20.72 18.69
N GLU A 109 -0.99 21.07 17.73
CA GLU A 109 -2.23 21.79 18.02
C GLU A 109 -3.48 20.91 17.99
N ASN A 110 -3.44 19.71 17.41
CA ASN A 110 -4.60 18.83 17.30
C ASN A 110 -4.23 17.35 17.44
N PHE A 111 -4.62 16.72 18.56
CA PHE A 111 -4.42 15.29 18.84
C PHE A 111 -5.37 14.36 18.07
N ARG A 112 -6.09 14.87 17.06
CA ARG A 112 -7.05 14.11 16.25
C ARG A 112 -6.69 14.15 14.78
N CYS A 113 -6.70 12.99 14.15
CA CYS A 113 -6.37 12.82 12.75
C CYS A 113 -7.39 13.53 11.85
N SER A 114 -6.90 14.42 10.98
CA SER A 114 -7.70 15.28 10.11
C SER A 114 -7.91 14.72 8.70
N VAL A 115 -7.49 13.48 8.44
CA VAL A 115 -7.65 12.82 7.14
C VAL A 115 -9.13 12.76 6.75
N GLN A 116 -9.44 13.25 5.55
CA GLN A 116 -10.77 13.21 4.97
C GLN A 116 -11.11 11.79 4.47
N LEU A 117 -12.28 11.32 4.88
CA LEU A 117 -12.85 10.01 4.59
C LEU A 117 -14.22 10.20 3.95
N GLN A 118 -14.60 9.31 3.04
CA GLN A 118 -15.95 9.27 2.49
C GLN A 118 -16.58 7.95 2.90
N ARG A 119 -17.77 8.05 3.48
CA ARG A 119 -18.55 6.90 3.91
C ARG A 119 -19.75 6.77 3.01
N GLU A 120 -20.02 5.54 2.59
CA GLU A 120 -21.27 5.20 1.95
C GLU A 120 -22.38 5.13 3.02
N THR A 121 -23.43 5.92 2.84
CA THR A 121 -24.67 5.87 3.62
C THR A 121 -25.85 5.56 2.68
N PRO A 122 -27.01 5.15 3.21
CA PRO A 122 -28.21 4.94 2.40
C PRO A 122 -28.62 6.18 1.58
N GLU A 123 -28.29 7.37 2.05
CA GLU A 123 -28.57 8.67 1.42
C GLU A 123 -27.49 9.11 0.42
N GLY A 124 -26.39 8.36 0.29
CA GLY A 124 -25.30 8.65 -0.65
C GLY A 124 -23.92 8.68 0.01
N LEU A 125 -23.03 9.51 -0.53
CA LEU A 125 -21.66 9.64 -0.03
C LEU A 125 -21.57 10.79 0.97
N LEU A 126 -21.10 10.51 2.18
CA LEU A 126 -20.88 11.49 3.23
C LEU A 126 -19.39 11.69 3.50
N ASP A 127 -18.91 12.92 3.32
CA ASP A 127 -17.56 13.29 3.72
C ASP A 127 -17.47 13.48 5.24
N SER A 128 -16.41 12.94 5.83
CA SER A 128 -16.15 12.97 7.27
C SER A 128 -14.65 13.00 7.54
N THR A 129 -14.24 13.43 8.73
CA THR A 129 -12.84 13.33 9.16
C THR A 129 -12.61 12.06 9.96
N CYS A 130 -11.41 11.49 9.88
CA CYS A 130 -11.02 10.32 10.65
C CYS A 130 -11.25 10.48 12.16
N GLY A 131 -10.70 11.54 12.76
CA GLY A 131 -10.94 11.90 14.17
C GLY A 131 -10.28 10.99 15.23
N LEU A 132 -9.60 9.92 14.82
CA LEU A 132 -8.84 9.03 15.69
C LEU A 132 -7.62 9.74 16.30
N ALA A 133 -7.12 9.22 17.43
CA ALA A 133 -5.96 9.78 18.11
C ALA A 133 -4.72 9.80 17.19
N VAL A 134 -4.02 10.93 17.17
CA VAL A 134 -2.76 11.10 16.44
C VAL A 134 -1.65 10.32 17.15
N GLU A 135 -0.82 9.64 16.36
CA GLU A 135 0.39 8.96 16.83
C GLU A 135 1.64 9.73 16.38
N LYS A 136 1.81 9.96 15.07
CA LYS A 136 2.93 10.69 14.46
C LYS A 136 2.48 11.45 13.23
N ALA A 137 3.22 12.48 12.80
CA ALA A 137 2.93 13.25 11.59
C ALA A 137 1.52 13.87 11.53
N GLY A 138 0.85 14.09 12.66
CA GLY A 138 -0.56 14.52 12.67
C GLY A 138 -1.57 13.45 12.21
N LEU A 139 -1.13 12.19 12.08
CA LEU A 139 -1.91 11.06 11.59
C LEU A 139 -2.18 10.04 12.70
N CYS A 140 -3.33 9.39 12.64
CA CYS A 140 -3.57 8.19 13.44
C CYS A 140 -2.74 7.02 12.90
N ARG A 141 -2.60 5.96 13.69
CA ARG A 141 -1.83 4.75 13.34
C ARG A 141 -2.05 4.27 11.90
N THR A 142 -3.30 4.03 11.52
CA THR A 142 -3.65 3.50 10.18
C THR A 142 -3.19 4.43 9.07
N HIS A 143 -3.49 5.72 9.18
CA HIS A 143 -3.09 6.69 8.15
C HIS A 143 -1.58 6.97 8.16
N PHE A 144 -0.92 6.82 9.30
CA PHE A 144 0.53 6.90 9.39
C PHE A 144 1.19 5.72 8.65
N ILE A 145 0.67 4.49 8.82
CA ILE A 145 1.12 3.33 8.03
C ILE A 145 0.91 3.57 6.53
N GLU A 146 -0.28 4.02 6.11
CA GLU A 146 -0.53 4.35 4.71
C GLU A 146 0.46 5.39 4.16
N TYR A 147 0.77 6.41 4.98
CA TYR A 147 1.76 7.42 4.64
C TYR A 147 3.15 6.80 4.44
N LEU A 148 3.65 6.01 5.40
CA LEU A 148 4.95 5.35 5.30
C LEU A 148 5.02 4.43 4.08
N VAL A 149 3.98 3.63 3.83
CA VAL A 149 3.93 2.74 2.66
C VAL A 149 3.90 3.53 1.35
N LYS A 150 3.21 4.68 1.31
CA LYS A 150 3.22 5.57 0.15
C LYS A 150 4.63 6.11 -0.12
N VAL A 151 5.39 6.45 0.93
CA VAL A 151 6.80 6.88 0.79
C VAL A 151 7.66 5.70 0.29
N ILE A 152 7.55 4.52 0.91
CA ILE A 152 8.22 3.28 0.48
C ILE A 152 7.98 3.00 -1.01
N GLY A 153 6.73 3.06 -1.45
CA GLY A 153 6.35 2.83 -2.85
C GLY A 153 6.91 3.88 -3.81
N ARG A 154 6.91 5.16 -3.43
CA ARG A 154 7.48 6.25 -4.25
C ARG A 154 8.99 6.09 -4.47
N HIS A 155 9.71 5.64 -3.44
CA HIS A 155 11.14 5.38 -3.51
C HIS A 155 11.48 3.96 -4.01
N LYS A 156 10.47 3.16 -4.35
CA LYS A 156 10.61 1.76 -4.80
C LYS A 156 11.46 0.91 -3.85
N LEU A 157 11.32 1.13 -2.54
CA LEU A 157 12.06 0.35 -1.56
C LEU A 157 11.51 -1.07 -1.46
N ASP A 158 12.42 -2.02 -1.29
CA ASP A 158 12.10 -3.43 -1.11
C ASP A 158 11.89 -3.76 0.38
N PRO A 159 10.67 -4.12 0.81
CA PRO A 159 10.39 -4.46 2.20
C PRO A 159 10.88 -5.84 2.61
N VAL A 160 11.53 -6.62 1.73
CA VAL A 160 12.01 -7.97 2.05
C VAL A 160 12.85 -8.04 3.34
N ALA A 161 13.59 -6.97 3.67
CA ALA A 161 14.40 -6.87 4.88
C ALA A 161 13.57 -6.81 6.19
N ILE A 162 12.28 -6.47 6.11
CA ILE A 162 11.36 -6.38 7.26
C ILE A 162 10.28 -7.47 7.25
N LEU A 163 10.41 -8.47 6.35
CA LEU A 163 9.53 -9.63 6.32
C LEU A 163 10.01 -10.68 7.34
N ASP A 164 9.04 -11.33 7.99
CA ASP A 164 9.30 -12.51 8.79
C ASP A 164 9.43 -13.77 7.92
N LEU A 165 9.78 -14.89 8.57
CA LEU A 165 9.95 -16.17 7.89
C LEU A 165 8.69 -16.62 7.13
N THR A 166 7.52 -16.39 7.71
CA THR A 166 6.25 -16.81 7.09
C THR A 166 5.96 -15.98 5.84
N GLU A 167 6.17 -14.68 5.93
CA GLU A 167 5.92 -13.73 4.84
C GLU A 167 6.87 -13.95 3.66
N VAL A 168 8.17 -14.14 3.92
CA VAL A 168 9.14 -14.38 2.85
C VAL A 168 8.88 -15.73 2.13
N GLN A 169 8.47 -16.76 2.88
CA GLN A 169 8.04 -18.03 2.28
C GLN A 169 6.75 -17.86 1.46
N GLN A 170 5.81 -17.05 1.93
CA GLN A 170 4.59 -16.77 1.19
C GLN A 170 4.88 -16.05 -0.13
N GLU A 171 5.86 -15.15 -0.17
CA GLU A 171 6.24 -14.46 -1.41
C GLU A 171 6.75 -15.45 -2.48
N LEU A 172 7.57 -16.42 -2.08
CA LEU A 172 8.00 -17.52 -2.95
C LEU A 172 6.81 -18.37 -3.43
N ARG A 173 5.95 -18.81 -2.50
CA ARG A 173 4.80 -19.68 -2.81
C ARG A 173 3.80 -19.00 -3.75
N ARG A 174 3.49 -17.72 -3.53
CA ARG A 174 2.56 -16.95 -4.38
C ARG A 174 3.06 -16.78 -5.82
N ARG A 175 4.38 -16.81 -6.01
CA ARG A 175 5.04 -16.76 -7.32
C ARG A 175 5.36 -18.14 -7.89
N GLY A 176 4.88 -19.21 -7.25
CA GLY A 176 5.11 -20.59 -7.68
C GLY A 176 6.58 -21.02 -7.58
N LYS A 177 7.39 -20.32 -6.78
CA LYS A 177 8.80 -20.64 -6.57
C LYS A 177 8.93 -21.68 -5.45
N PRO A 178 9.77 -22.71 -5.63
CA PRO A 178 10.04 -23.66 -4.56
C PRO A 178 10.76 -22.96 -3.41
N LEU A 179 10.51 -23.41 -2.18
CA LEU A 179 11.28 -22.95 -1.03
C LEU A 179 12.70 -23.50 -1.10
N PRO A 180 13.73 -22.71 -0.75
CA PRO A 180 15.09 -23.22 -0.65
C PRO A 180 15.17 -24.32 0.41
N ILE A 181 16.08 -25.27 0.21
CA ILE A 181 16.30 -26.37 1.16
C ILE A 181 16.87 -25.79 2.45
N ARG A 182 16.24 -26.11 3.58
CA ARG A 182 16.77 -25.77 4.90
C ARG A 182 17.80 -26.81 5.31
N GLU A 183 19.03 -26.37 5.54
CA GLU A 183 20.10 -27.27 5.98
C GLU A 183 19.98 -27.59 7.48
N GLY A 184 20.48 -28.76 7.88
CA GLY A 184 20.47 -29.18 9.28
C GLY A 184 21.27 -28.21 10.15
N GLY A 185 20.64 -27.65 11.18
CA GLY A 185 21.28 -26.73 12.13
C GLY A 185 21.12 -25.24 11.81
N GLN A 186 20.51 -24.86 10.68
CA GLN A 186 20.20 -23.46 10.39
C GLN A 186 19.14 -22.92 11.36
N THR A 187 19.39 -21.72 11.89
CA THR A 187 18.39 -21.00 12.68
C THR A 187 17.27 -20.46 11.78
N ASP A 188 16.15 -20.05 12.38
CA ASP A 188 15.07 -19.41 11.61
C ASP A 188 15.52 -18.08 10.98
N ALA A 189 16.45 -17.36 11.62
CA ALA A 189 17.01 -16.12 11.07
C ALA A 189 17.86 -16.40 9.81
N ASP A 190 18.74 -17.40 9.86
CA ASP A 190 19.57 -17.78 8.71
C ASP A 190 18.68 -18.23 7.53
N TYR A 191 17.64 -19.02 7.83
CA TYR A 191 16.73 -19.50 6.80
C TYR A 191 15.84 -18.39 6.22
N THR A 192 15.45 -17.40 7.04
CA THR A 192 14.75 -16.20 6.58
C THR A 192 15.62 -15.41 5.62
N ALA A 193 16.90 -15.19 5.95
CA ALA A 193 17.86 -14.49 5.10
C ALA A 193 18.08 -15.22 3.75
N LEU A 194 18.20 -16.55 3.78
CA LEU A 194 18.29 -17.37 2.57
C LEU A 194 17.04 -17.21 1.69
N CYS A 195 15.84 -17.30 2.27
CA CYS A 195 14.59 -17.10 1.53
C CYS A 195 14.50 -15.67 0.96
N ALA A 196 14.92 -14.66 1.73
CA ALA A 196 14.91 -13.25 1.32
C ALA A 196 15.81 -13.02 0.10
N GLN A 197 17.02 -13.60 0.11
CA GLN A 197 17.93 -13.53 -1.02
C GLN A 197 17.31 -14.14 -2.29
N VAL A 198 16.70 -15.32 -2.17
CA VAL A 198 16.03 -15.99 -3.31
C VAL A 198 14.86 -15.14 -3.83
N VAL A 199 14.09 -14.49 -2.94
CA VAL A 199 13.03 -13.55 -3.34
C VAL A 199 13.60 -12.38 -4.13
N GLN A 200 14.67 -11.75 -3.65
CA GLN A 200 15.30 -10.61 -4.32
C GLN A 200 15.83 -10.98 -5.71
N GLU A 201 16.46 -12.16 -5.85
CA GLU A 201 17.04 -12.62 -7.10
C GLU A 201 15.98 -13.06 -8.12
N GLN A 202 14.93 -13.76 -7.68
CA GLN A 202 13.97 -14.41 -8.59
C GLN A 202 12.64 -13.68 -8.75
N ILE A 203 12.33 -12.73 -7.85
CA ILE A 203 11.07 -12.00 -7.81
C ILE A 203 11.43 -10.51 -7.69
N PRO A 204 11.77 -9.82 -8.79
CA PRO A 204 12.10 -8.41 -8.75
C PRO A 204 10.91 -7.58 -8.24
N LEU A 205 11.22 -6.44 -7.63
CA LEU A 205 10.23 -5.44 -7.26
C LEU A 205 9.85 -4.63 -8.52
N ASP A 206 8.55 -4.51 -8.80
CA ASP A 206 8.02 -3.75 -9.94
C ASP A 206 8.20 -2.22 -9.80
#